data_AF-A0A1Q7YT26-F1
#
_entry.id   AF-A0A1Q7YT26-F1
#
_cell.length_a   1.000
_cell.length_b   1.000
_cell.length_c   1.000
_cell.angle_alpha   90.00
_cell.angle_beta   90.00
_cell.angle_gamma   90.00
#
_symmetry.space_group_name_H-M   'P 1'
#
loop_
_entity.id
_entity.type
_entity.pdbx_description
1 polymer ?
#
loop_
_entity_poly.entity_id
_entity_poly.type
_entity_poly.pdbx_seq_one_letter_code
_entity_poly.pdbx_strand_id
1 'polypeptide(L)'
;MGMFVINQRVRVKIENPGPNRRVPDYVRGKLGVIVGVHGTVPNYSHDHSENWGPLYSVLFGVQAPDSHSKEKIIVDIHESWLVAAPDRNAR
;
A
#
# COMPACT_ATOMS: atom_id res chain seq x y z
N MET A 1 9.13 5.40 -13.08
CA MET A 1 7.66 5.46 -13.02
C MET A 1 7.19 4.18 -12.36
N GLY A 2 6.22 4.26 -11.44
CA GLY A 2 5.75 3.08 -10.73
C GLY A 2 4.70 2.28 -11.53
N MET A 3 4.46 1.04 -11.11
CA MET A 3 3.59 0.08 -11.83
C MET A 3 2.10 0.21 -11.51
N PHE A 4 1.72 0.90 -10.43
CA PHE A 4 0.33 1.00 -9.99
C PHE A 4 -0.30 2.34 -10.35
N VAL A 5 -1.61 2.34 -10.62
CA VAL A 5 -2.40 3.54 -10.96
C VAL A 5 -3.56 3.76 -9.99
N ILE A 6 -4.08 4.99 -9.95
CA ILE A 6 -5.26 5.33 -9.13
C ILE A 6 -6.44 4.42 -9.49
N ASN A 7 -7.22 4.03 -8.48
CA ASN A 7 -8.34 3.08 -8.52
C ASN A 7 -7.94 1.61 -8.72
N GLN A 8 -6.66 1.29 -8.91
CA GLN A 8 -6.22 -0.09 -8.99
C GLN A 8 -6.30 -0.78 -7.63
N ARG A 9 -6.81 -2.03 -7.62
CA ARG A 9 -6.79 -2.88 -6.42
C ARG A 9 -5.42 -3.50 -6.21
N VAL A 10 -4.96 -3.46 -4.98
CA VAL A 10 -3.69 -4.05 -4.56
C VAL A 10 -3.86 -4.86 -3.28
N ARG A 11 -2.92 -5.77 -3.05
CA ARG A 11 -2.75 -6.45 -1.76
C ARG A 11 -1.40 -6.04 -1.17
N VAL A 12 -1.41 -5.73 0.13
CA VAL A 12 -0.15 -5.57 0.87
C VAL A 12 0.41 -6.95 1.16
N LYS A 13 1.70 -7.17 0.90
CA LYS A 13 2.38 -8.42 1.24
C LYS A 13 2.28 -8.69 2.75
N ILE A 14 2.23 -9.96 3.13
CA ILE A 14 2.27 -10.37 4.55
C ILE A 14 3.68 -10.15 5.10
N GLU A 15 4.68 -10.50 4.30
CA GLU A 15 6.10 -10.31 4.61
C GLU A 15 6.80 -9.72 3.39
N ASN A 16 7.84 -8.94 3.64
CA ASN A 16 8.73 -8.42 2.60
C ASN A 16 10.16 -8.48 3.13
N PRO A 17 11.03 -9.36 2.59
CA PRO A 17 12.43 -9.45 3.02
C PRO A 17 13.27 -8.25 2.57
N GLY A 18 12.69 -7.31 1.82
CA GLY A 18 13.35 -6.08 1.37
C GLY A 18 13.74 -5.12 2.50
N PRO A 19 14.50 -4.06 2.16
CA PRO A 19 15.08 -3.13 3.15
C PRO A 19 14.03 -2.29 3.89
N ASN A 20 12.87 -2.04 3.28
CA ASN A 20 11.80 -1.28 3.90
C ASN A 20 11.00 -2.14 4.89
N ARG A 21 11.15 -1.90 6.19
CA ARG A 21 10.35 -2.55 7.26
C ARG A 21 9.24 -1.67 7.83
N ARG A 22 8.97 -0.50 7.25
CA ARG A 22 8.07 0.53 7.80
C ARG A 22 6.58 0.30 7.52
N VAL A 23 6.19 -0.80 6.90
CA VAL A 23 4.77 -1.09 6.65
C VAL A 23 4.11 -1.63 7.93
N PRO A 24 3.08 -0.96 8.46
CA PRO A 24 2.43 -1.35 9.72
C PRO A 24 1.75 -2.73 9.64
N ASP A 25 1.79 -3.50 10.72
CA ASP A 25 1.24 -4.86 10.76
C ASP A 25 -0.26 -4.91 10.43
N TYR A 26 -1.02 -3.90 10.85
CA TYR A 26 -2.47 -3.86 10.66
C TYR A 26 -2.91 -3.72 9.19
N VAL A 27 -2.02 -3.39 8.24
CA VAL A 27 -2.32 -3.40 6.79
C VAL A 27 -1.74 -4.60 6.06
N ARG A 28 -0.82 -5.36 6.66
CA ARG A 28 -0.19 -6.51 6.00
C ARG A 28 -1.23 -7.57 5.65
N GLY A 29 -1.15 -8.09 4.43
CA GLY A 29 -2.13 -9.04 3.90
C GLY A 29 -3.49 -8.44 3.50
N LYS A 30 -3.76 -7.16 3.78
CA LYS A 30 -5.06 -6.55 3.45
C LYS A 30 -5.15 -6.16 1.98
N LEU A 31 -6.39 -6.18 1.46
CA LEU A 31 -6.74 -5.62 0.16
C LEU A 31 -7.07 -4.14 0.32
N GLY A 32 -6.52 -3.32 -0.58
CA GLY A 32 -6.77 -1.88 -0.65
C GLY A 32 -6.92 -1.40 -2.08
N VAL A 33 -7.15 -0.10 -2.21
CA VAL A 33 -7.26 0.60 -3.51
C VAL A 33 -6.27 1.75 -3.53
N ILE A 34 -5.52 1.90 -4.63
CA ILE A 34 -4.64 3.05 -4.81
C ILE A 34 -5.50 4.32 -4.97
N VAL A 35 -5.22 5.33 -4.13
CA VAL A 35 -5.88 6.64 -4.20
C VAL A 35 -4.90 7.78 -4.48
N GLY A 36 -3.60 7.51 -4.44
CA GLY A 36 -2.55 8.48 -4.77
C GLY A 36 -1.29 7.80 -5.29
N VAL A 37 -0.62 8.44 -6.24
CA VAL A 37 0.67 8.02 -6.82
C VAL A 37 1.66 9.16 -6.63
N HIS A 38 2.64 8.97 -5.75
CA HIS A 38 3.63 10.00 -5.42
C HIS A 38 4.94 9.83 -6.20
N GLY A 39 5.11 8.69 -6.87
CA GLY A 39 6.35 8.36 -7.56
C GLY A 39 7.49 8.11 -6.58
N THR A 40 8.73 8.20 -7.08
CA THR A 40 9.92 8.00 -6.24
C THR A 40 10.13 9.24 -5.38
N VAL A 41 10.05 9.08 -4.05
CA VAL A 41 10.32 10.17 -3.10
C VAL A 41 11.82 10.48 -3.10
N PRO A 42 12.27 11.69 -3.46
CA PRO A 42 13.69 12.01 -3.47
C PRO A 42 14.22 12.28 -2.06
N ASN A 43 15.55 12.15 -1.90
CA ASN A 43 16.30 12.60 -0.72
C ASN A 43 15.97 11.87 0.61
N TYR A 44 16.17 10.55 0.61
CA TYR A 44 15.98 9.68 1.78
C TYR A 44 16.97 9.90 2.95
N SER A 45 17.98 10.74 2.74
CA SER A 45 19.20 10.87 3.57
C SER A 45 18.97 11.14 5.06
N HIS A 46 17.80 11.63 5.45
CA HIS A 46 17.47 11.89 6.85
C HIS A 46 16.97 10.64 7.60
N ASP A 47 16.47 9.63 6.89
CA ASP A 47 15.65 8.56 7.46
C ASP A 47 16.10 7.15 7.07
N HIS A 48 16.68 6.99 5.88
CA HIS A 48 17.23 5.73 5.38
C HIS A 48 18.11 5.97 4.14
N SER A 49 19.11 5.13 3.90
CA SER A 49 19.98 5.30 2.72
C SER A 49 19.48 4.54 1.50
N GLU A 50 18.58 3.58 1.70
CA GLU A 50 18.11 2.69 0.66
C GLU A 50 16.98 3.31 -0.16
N ASN A 51 17.03 3.11 -1.47
CA ASN A 51 15.92 3.43 -2.36
C ASN A 51 14.81 2.39 -2.21
N TRP A 52 13.66 2.79 -1.67
CA TRP A 52 12.50 1.91 -1.48
C TRP A 52 11.54 1.89 -2.67
N GLY A 53 11.85 2.64 -3.73
CA GLY A 53 11.05 2.74 -4.94
C GLY A 53 9.85 3.68 -4.78
N PRO A 54 8.91 3.65 -5.74
CA PRO A 54 7.75 4.53 -5.75
C PRO A 54 6.87 4.41 -4.50
N LEU A 55 6.27 5.51 -4.06
CA LEU A 55 5.34 5.59 -2.93
C LEU A 55 3.90 5.79 -3.42
N TYR A 56 2.96 5.11 -2.76
CA TYR A 56 1.53 5.16 -3.08
C TYR A 56 0.69 5.36 -1.83
N SER A 57 -0.39 6.13 -1.95
CA SER A 57 -1.44 6.16 -0.92
C SER A 57 -2.45 5.06 -1.20
N VAL A 58 -2.67 4.17 -0.23
CA VAL A 58 -3.59 3.04 -0.33
C VAL A 58 -4.73 3.17 0.66
N LEU A 59 -5.97 3.14 0.17
CA LEU A 59 -7.19 3.22 0.96
C LEU A 59 -7.63 1.81 1.40
N PHE A 60 -7.84 1.65 2.70
CA PHE A 60 -8.37 0.43 3.31
C PHE A 60 -9.68 0.72 4.03
N GLY A 61 -10.63 -0.21 3.93
CA GLY A 61 -11.78 -0.23 4.83
C GLY A 61 -11.39 -0.75 6.21
N VAL A 62 -11.95 -0.18 7.27
CA VAL A 62 -11.78 -0.68 8.63
C VAL A 62 -12.84 -1.76 8.87
N GLN A 63 -12.44 -3.02 8.89
CA GLN A 63 -13.29 -4.12 9.35
C GLN A 63 -12.81 -4.55 10.73
N ALA A 64 -13.48 -4.07 11.77
CA ALA A 64 -13.47 -4.74 13.07
C ALA A 64 -14.54 -5.85 13.04
N PRO A 65 -14.33 -6.98 13.74
CA PRO A 65 -15.39 -7.97 13.93
C PRO A 65 -16.62 -7.25 14.48
N ASP A 66 -17.77 -7.40 13.83
CA ASP A 66 -19.07 -6.78 14.16
C ASP A 66 -19.25 -5.29 13.84
N SER A 67 -18.35 -4.68 13.07
CA SER A 67 -18.46 -3.25 12.75
C SER A 67 -19.15 -2.97 11.40
N HIS A 68 -20.24 -2.19 11.44
CA HIS A 68 -20.83 -1.50 10.28
C HIS A 68 -20.08 -0.20 9.91
N SER A 69 -18.88 0.01 10.46
CA SER A 69 -18.12 1.24 10.24
C SER A 69 -17.84 1.46 8.75
N LYS A 70 -18.14 2.67 8.30
CA LYS A 70 -17.77 3.17 6.97
C LYS A 70 -16.41 3.87 6.99
N GLU A 71 -15.70 3.80 8.12
CA GLU A 71 -14.39 4.41 8.27
C GLU A 71 -13.38 3.76 7.34
N LYS A 72 -12.49 4.61 6.87
CA LYS A 72 -11.41 4.23 5.98
C LYS A 72 -10.14 4.88 6.46
N ILE A 73 -9.04 4.17 6.25
CA ILE A 73 -7.70 4.69 6.52
C ILE A 73 -6.94 4.73 5.20
N ILE A 74 -6.09 5.74 5.08
CA ILE A 74 -5.13 5.85 3.99
C ILE A 74 -3.75 5.63 4.59
N VAL A 75 -2.97 4.75 3.98
CA VAL A 75 -1.60 4.47 4.40
C VAL A 75 -0.69 4.61 3.19
N ASP A 76 0.41 5.33 3.35
CA ASP A 76 1.43 5.45 2.32
C ASP A 76 2.37 4.24 2.36
N ILE A 77 2.47 3.54 1.22
CA ILE A 77 3.17 2.26 1.10
C ILE A 77 4.05 2.28 -0.15
N HIS A 78 5.31 1.87 0.00
CA HIS A 78 6.22 1.74 -1.13
C HIS A 78 5.90 0.52 -2.01
N GLU A 79 6.16 0.64 -3.30
CA GLU A 79 5.84 -0.35 -4.34
C GLU A 79 6.25 -1.78 -3.98
N SER A 80 7.43 -1.95 -3.38
CA SER A 80 7.99 -3.25 -3.02
C SER A 80 7.09 -4.07 -2.07
N TRP A 81 6.16 -3.43 -1.37
CA TRP A 81 5.20 -4.09 -0.47
C TRP A 81 3.85 -4.40 -1.12
N LEU A 82 3.62 -3.97 -2.36
CA LEU A 82 2.35 -4.11 -3.03
C LEU A 82 2.43 -5.20 -4.11
N VAL A 83 1.31 -5.89 -4.31
CA VAL A 83 1.08 -6.77 -5.45
C VAL A 83 -0.29 -6.45 -6.06
N ALA A 84 -0.42 -6.59 -7.37
CA ALA A 84 -1.71 -6.42 -8.04
C ALA A 84 -2.73 -7.41 -7.48
N ALA A 85 -3.96 -6.95 -7.22
CA ALA A 85 -5.06 -7.80 -6.83
C ALA A 85 -6.13 -7.81 -7.93
N PRO A 86 -6.80 -8.95 -8.19
CA PRO A 86 -7.83 -9.02 -9.21
C PRO A 86 -9.01 -8.09 -8.90
N ASP A 87 -9.57 -7.50 -9.95
CA ASP A 87 -10.80 -6.73 -9.85
C ASP A 87 -11.98 -7.65 -9.58
N ARG A 88 -12.84 -7.25 -8.64
CA ARG A 88 -14.01 -8.04 -8.23
C ARG A 88 -15.05 -8.19 -9.35
N ASN A 89 -14.94 -7.37 -10.40
CA ASN A 89 -15.86 -7.33 -11.53
C ASN A 89 -15.37 -8.09 -12.78
N ALA A 90 -14.25 -8.81 -12.69
CA ALA A 90 -13.85 -9.76 -13.72
C ALA A 90 -14.61 -11.08 -13.53
N ARG A 91 -15.89 -11.11 -13.89
CA ARG A 91 -16.70 -12.32 -14.07
C ARG A 91 -17.58 -12.18 -15.30
#